data_AF-A0A820NFV4-F1
#
_entry.id   AF-A0A820NFV4-F1
#
_cell.length_a   1.000
_cell.length_b   1.000
_cell.length_c   1.000
_cell.angle_alpha   90.00
_cell.angle_beta   90.00
_cell.angle_gamma   90.00
#
_symmetry.space_group_name_H-M   'P 1'
#
loop_
_entity.id
_entity.type
_entity.pdbx_description
1 polymer ?
#
loop_
_entity_poly.entity_id
_entity_poly.type
_entity_poly.pdbx_seq_one_letter_code
_entity_poly.pdbx_strand_id
1 'polypeptide(L)'
;MPILTCSIPLLLDDLIELCIAYLRDHLHASNCVGLLLYGKQYLCYPLIEAAENYIHNHFEEIVRHEEFLSLSFADLFSVIKNDGVKVECES
;
A
#
# COMPACT_ATOMS: atom_id res chain seq x y z
N MET A 1 -12.27 25.73 -25.05
CA MET A 1 -11.10 25.32 -24.22
C MET A 1 -11.14 23.82 -23.93
N PRO A 2 -10.83 22.92 -24.87
CA PRO A 2 -10.80 21.48 -24.60
C PRO A 2 -9.42 20.96 -24.14
N ILE A 3 -8.36 21.76 -24.29
CA ILE A 3 -6.97 21.31 -24.03
C ILE A 3 -6.71 21.12 -22.52
N LEU A 4 -7.24 22.00 -21.66
CA LEU A 4 -7.07 21.87 -20.21
C LEU A 4 -7.70 20.59 -19.64
N THR A 5 -8.86 20.18 -20.14
CA THR A 5 -9.59 19.01 -19.64
C THR A 5 -8.90 17.67 -19.93
N CYS A 6 -8.07 17.58 -20.98
CA CYS A 6 -7.24 16.40 -21.23
C CYS A 6 -5.91 16.46 -20.48
N SER A 7 -5.37 17.66 -20.22
CA SER A 7 -4.11 17.82 -19.48
C SER A 7 -4.26 17.51 -17.99
N ILE A 8 -5.37 17.87 -17.36
CA ILE A 8 -5.55 17.70 -15.90
C ILE A 8 -5.45 16.22 -15.47
N PRO A 9 -6.14 15.25 -16.11
CA PRO A 9 -6.01 13.83 -15.75
C PRO A 9 -4.58 13.30 -15.97
N LEU A 10 -3.95 13.61 -17.11
CA LEU A 10 -2.57 13.18 -17.40
C LEU A 10 -1.56 13.72 -16.37
N LEU A 11 -1.68 14.99 -15.98
CA LEU A 11 -0.85 15.59 -14.94
C LEU A 11 -1.10 14.96 -13.56
N LEU A 12 -2.33 14.51 -13.30
CA LEU A 12 -2.70 13.83 -12.06
C LEU A 12 -2.11 12.43 -12.00
N ASP A 13 -2.11 11.69 -13.11
CA ASP A 13 -1.51 10.35 -13.16
C ASP A 13 0.01 10.40 -12.93
N ASP A 14 0.72 11.32 -13.59
CA ASP A 14 2.16 11.54 -13.38
C ASP A 14 2.47 11.95 -11.91
N LEU A 15 1.62 12.80 -11.32
CA LEU A 15 1.76 13.22 -9.93
C LEU A 15 1.51 12.05 -8.96
N ILE A 16 0.53 11.20 -9.25
CA ILE A 16 0.22 10.01 -8.45
C ILE A 16 1.39 9.04 -8.50
N GLU A 17 1.97 8.79 -9.68
CA GLU A 17 3.16 7.94 -9.82
C GLU A 17 4.34 8.47 -9.01
N LEU A 18 4.60 9.78 -9.07
CA LEU A 18 5.67 10.41 -8.29
C LEU A 18 5.40 10.29 -6.78
N CYS A 19 4.15 10.49 -6.35
CA CYS A 19 3.76 10.29 -4.95
C CYS A 19 3.97 8.85 -4.51
N ILE A 20 3.59 7.86 -5.33
CA ILE A 20 3.77 6.44 -5.02
C ILE A 20 5.26 6.11 -4.92
N ALA A 21 6.08 6.61 -5.84
CA ALA A 21 7.54 6.43 -5.79
C ALA A 21 8.12 7.01 -4.48
N TYR A 22 7.73 8.23 -4.12
CA TYR A 22 8.14 8.86 -2.86
C TYR A 22 7.69 8.03 -1.64
N LEU A 23 6.43 7.59 -1.60
CA LEU A 23 5.92 6.78 -0.49
C LEU A 23 6.65 5.44 -0.36
N ARG A 24 7.02 4.82 -1.48
CA ARG A 24 7.81 3.58 -1.50
C ARG A 24 9.22 3.80 -0.95
N ASP A 25 9.88 4.89 -1.33
CA ASP A 25 11.22 5.23 -0.86
C ASP A 25 11.24 5.62 0.64
N HIS A 26 10.10 6.03 1.18
CA HIS A 26 9.93 6.45 2.58
C HIS A 26 9.10 5.47 3.44
N LEU A 27 9.06 4.18 3.06
CA LEU A 27 8.48 3.12 3.89
C LEU A 27 9.25 2.96 5.20
N HIS A 28 8.51 2.90 6.30
CA HIS A 28 9.03 2.81 7.66
C HIS A 28 8.10 1.94 8.53
N ALA A 29 8.64 1.32 9.58
CA ALA A 29 7.86 0.47 10.48
C ALA A 29 6.67 1.19 11.14
N SER A 30 6.73 2.53 11.25
CA SER A 30 5.67 3.37 11.81
C SER A 30 4.63 3.91 10.81
N ASN A 31 4.78 3.63 9.51
CA ASN A 31 3.85 4.11 8.47
C ASN A 31 3.42 3.02 7.46
N CYS A 32 4.13 1.88 7.43
CA CYS A 32 3.91 0.84 6.42
C CYS A 32 2.51 0.23 6.51
N VAL A 33 1.92 0.15 7.70
CA VAL A 33 0.57 -0.36 7.92
C VAL A 33 -0.47 0.61 7.35
N GLY A 34 -0.38 1.90 7.68
CA GLY A 34 -1.25 2.92 7.11
C GLY A 34 -1.12 3.02 5.59
N LEU A 35 0.10 2.90 5.06
CA LEU A 35 0.34 2.88 3.61
C LEU A 35 -0.22 1.62 2.93
N LEU A 36 -0.18 0.46 3.60
CA LEU A 36 -0.83 -0.75 3.10
C LEU A 36 -2.35 -0.58 3.02
N LEU A 37 -2.98 -0.09 4.09
CA LEU A 37 -4.42 0.15 4.13
C LEU A 37 -4.85 1.21 3.10
N TYR A 38 -4.06 2.28 2.96
CA TYR A 38 -4.25 3.29 1.93
C TYR A 38 -4.14 2.68 0.52
N GLY A 39 -3.11 1.88 0.28
CA GLY A 39 -2.93 1.16 -0.97
C GLY A 39 -4.15 0.29 -1.30
N LYS A 40 -4.65 -0.47 -0.32
CA LYS A 40 -5.85 -1.32 -0.45
C LYS A 40 -7.12 -0.51 -0.73
N GLN A 41 -7.32 0.62 -0.04
CA GLN A 41 -8.48 1.49 -0.22
C GLN A 41 -8.56 2.09 -1.64
N TYR A 42 -7.41 2.47 -2.21
CA TYR A 42 -7.34 3.12 -3.52
C TYR A 42 -6.88 2.18 -4.65
N LEU A 43 -6.78 0.87 -4.38
CA LEU A 43 -6.31 -0.15 -5.33
C LEU A 43 -4.95 0.17 -5.97
N CYS A 44 -4.06 0.82 -5.20
CA CYS A 44 -2.72 1.16 -5.63
C CYS A 44 -1.78 -0.05 -5.44
N TYR A 45 -1.84 -1.00 -6.36
CA TYR A 45 -1.07 -2.25 -6.28
C TYR A 45 0.45 -2.08 -6.07
N PRO A 46 1.15 -1.12 -6.72
CA PRO A 46 2.58 -0.95 -6.49
C PRO A 46 2.92 -0.55 -5.05
N LEU A 47 2.03 0.20 -4.39
CA LEU A 47 2.18 0.58 -2.98
C LEU A 47 1.83 -0.59 -2.06
N ILE A 48 0.77 -1.34 -2.37
CA ILE A 48 0.39 -2.56 -1.64
C ILE A 48 1.57 -3.54 -1.63
N GLU A 49 2.12 -3.87 -2.79
CA GLU A 49 3.24 -4.82 -2.92
C GLU A 49 4.47 -4.37 -2.12
N ALA A 50 4.83 -3.08 -2.21
CA ALA A 50 5.97 -2.53 -1.49
C ALA A 50 5.75 -2.57 0.04
N ALA A 51 4.56 -2.17 0.50
CA ALA A 51 4.21 -2.16 1.91
C ALA A 51 4.09 -3.57 2.48
N GLU A 52 3.47 -4.52 1.78
CA GLU A 52 3.38 -5.93 2.20
C GLU A 52 4.77 -6.55 2.30
N ASN A 53 5.62 -6.37 1.30
CA ASN A 53 7.00 -6.88 1.34
C ASN A 53 7.79 -6.27 2.52
N TYR A 54 7.65 -4.97 2.76
CA TYR A 54 8.27 -4.32 3.92
C TYR A 54 7.75 -4.90 5.24
N ILE A 55 6.42 -5.07 5.37
CA ILE A 55 5.79 -5.63 6.56
C ILE A 55 6.26 -7.06 6.81
N HIS A 56 6.37 -7.89 5.77
CA HIS A 56 6.88 -9.25 5.89
C HIS A 56 8.34 -9.30 6.35
N ASN A 57 9.21 -8.43 5.82
CA ASN A 57 10.62 -8.41 6.17
C ASN A 57 10.92 -7.77 7.55
N HIS A 58 10.05 -6.87 8.02
CA HIS A 58 10.23 -6.11 9.26
C HIS A 58 9.15 -6.38 10.31
N PHE A 59 8.44 -7.52 10.20
CA PHE A 59 7.25 -7.81 10.99
C PHE A 59 7.48 -7.68 12.50
N GLU A 60 8.62 -8.18 13.01
CA GLU A 60 8.96 -8.10 14.43
C GLU A 60 9.09 -6.66 14.95
N GLU A 61 9.57 -5.73 14.13
CA GLU A 61 9.66 -4.32 14.48
C GLU A 61 8.27 -3.68 14.48
N ILE A 62 7.47 -3.97 13.46
CA ILE A 62 6.15 -3.37 13.22
C ILE A 62 5.14 -3.72 14.31
N VAL A 63 5.15 -4.96 14.82
CA VAL A 63 4.23 -5.38 15.90
C VAL A 63 4.43 -4.60 17.22
N ARG A 64 5.54 -3.86 17.35
CA ARG A 64 5.83 -3.01 18.51
C ARG A 64 5.37 -1.56 18.32
N HIS A 65 4.98 -1.17 17.11
CA HIS A 65 4.52 0.19 16.83
C HIS A 65 3.03 0.37 17.17
N GLU A 66 2.70 1.55 17.72
CA GLU A 66 1.32 1.88 18.13
C GLU A 66 0.32 1.78 16.98
N GLU A 67 0.73 2.12 15.76
CA GLU A 67 -0.13 2.01 14.58
C GLU A 67 -0.68 0.59 14.42
N PHE A 68 0.20 -0.42 14.50
CA PHE A 68 -0.19 -1.83 14.40
C PHE A 68 -1.07 -2.27 15.58
N LEU A 69 -0.74 -1.84 16.80
CA LEU A 69 -1.48 -2.19 18.01
C LEU A 69 -2.87 -1.53 18.08
N SER A 70 -3.05 -0.42 17.37
CA SER A 70 -4.30 0.33 17.31
C SER A 70 -5.27 -0.14 16.20
N LEU A 71 -4.85 -1.13 15.39
CA LEU A 71 -5.65 -1.63 14.29
C LEU A 71 -6.98 -2.25 14.76
N SER A 72 -8.02 -2.06 13.96
CA SER A 72 -9.25 -2.82 14.11
C SER A 72 -9.00 -4.30 13.79
N PHE A 73 -9.87 -5.18 14.29
CA PHE A 73 -9.76 -6.61 13.96
C PHE A 73 -9.78 -6.87 12.44
N ALA A 74 -10.59 -6.12 11.69
CA ALA A 74 -10.68 -6.25 10.24
C ALA A 74 -9.37 -5.84 9.54
N ASP A 75 -8.78 -4.73 9.98
CA ASP A 75 -7.52 -4.23 9.40
C ASP A 75 -6.35 -5.14 9.79
N LEU A 76 -6.27 -5.57 11.05
CA LEU A 76 -5.27 -6.52 11.51
C LEU A 76 -5.37 -7.84 10.73
N PHE A 77 -6.59 -8.35 10.52
CA PHE A 77 -6.81 -9.52 9.68
C PHE A 77 -6.32 -9.25 8.26
N SER A 78 -6.58 -8.08 7.67
CA SER A 78 -6.11 -7.75 6.32
C SER A 78 -4.58 -7.62 6.20
N VAL A 79 -3.90 -7.25 7.29
CA VAL A 79 -2.43 -7.09 7.34
C VAL A 79 -1.76 -8.45 7.53
N ILE A 80 -2.33 -9.32 8.37
CA ILE A 80 -1.78 -10.66 8.67
C ILE A 80 -2.17 -11.67 7.58
N LYS A 81 -3.35 -11.52 6.97
CA LYS A 81 -3.83 -12.39 5.90
C LYS A 81 -3.01 -12.12 4.65
N ASN A 82 -2.05 -13.01 4.41
CA ASN A 82 -1.31 -13.04 3.17
C ASN A 82 -2.21 -13.63 2.07
N ASP A 83 -2.82 -12.76 1.24
CA ASP A 83 -3.56 -13.17 0.05
C ASP A 83 -2.63 -13.65 -1.09
N GLY A 84 -1.33 -13.85 -0.82
CA GLY A 84 -0.33 -14.42 -1.72
C GLY A 84 -0.54 -15.89 -2.13
N VAL A 85 -1.69 -16.50 -1.82
CA VAL A 85 -2.11 -17.72 -2.51
C VAL A 85 -2.70 -17.32 -3.87
N LYS A 86 -1.82 -17.08 -4.84
CA LYS A 86 -2.17 -17.33 -6.24
C LYS A 86 -2.43 -18.84 -6.33
N VAL A 87 -3.68 -19.25 -6.17
CA VAL A 87 -4.11 -20.57 -6.66
C VAL A 87 -3.96 -20.48 -8.17
N GLU A 88 -2.83 -20.95 -8.67
CA GLU A 88 -2.74 -21.33 -10.08
C GLU A 88 -3.82 -22.39 -10.27
N CYS A 89 -4.84 -22.07 -11.05
CA CYS A 89 -5.88 -23.04 -11.41
C CYS A 89 -5.19 -24.26 -12.01
N GLU A 90 -5.18 -25.39 -11.28
CA GLU A 90 -4.81 -26.69 -11.84
C GLU A 90 -5.69 -26.92 -13.08
N SER A 91 -5.03 -27.15 -14.22
CA SER A 91 -5.65 -27.56 -15.49
C SER A 91 -5.74 -29.08 -15.56
#